data_AF-A0A2P8D9Q0-F1
#
_entry.id   AF-A0A2P8D9Q0-F1
#
_cell.length_a   1.000
_cell.length_b   1.000
_cell.length_c   1.000
_cell.angle_alpha   90.00
_cell.angle_beta   90.00
_cell.angle_gamma   90.00
#
_symmetry.space_group_name_H-M   'P 1'
#
loop_
_entity.id
_entity.type
_entity.pdbx_description
1 polymer ?
#
loop_
_entity_poly.entity_id
_entity_poly.type
_entity_poly.pdbx_seq_one_letter_code
_entity_poly.pdbx_strand_id
1 'polypeptide(L)'
;MTQHYLNDGPRSAGVYEDLDFIKKKLHYPLRRRLLVPLLAWIVPLLALYGFSLARIWGAGDPADHRRYYMGVLPLIFTIITLAGLSRYGATLRFATLYTGLDRRRSRELIAAFLRAQQVAVITHPMSGDIFQIVSTPVSSRSGDMREVLVLIADEGRILLNSHFANNTLMMVPPARLRRHMEKALKNWIRDASPEVQHQKLSR
;
A
#
# COMPACT_ATOMS: atom_id res chain seq x y z
N MET A 1 15.32 -23.67 -5.95
CA MET A 1 14.36 -23.24 -6.99
C MET A 1 13.76 -21.86 -6.63
N THR A 2 14.61 -20.88 -6.26
CA THR A 2 14.17 -19.67 -5.54
C THR A 2 14.73 -18.37 -6.13
N GLN A 3 15.57 -18.45 -7.17
CA GLN A 3 16.24 -17.27 -7.74
C GLN A 3 15.43 -16.53 -8.82
N HIS A 4 14.41 -17.15 -9.42
CA HIS A 4 13.64 -16.48 -10.47
C HIS A 4 12.69 -15.38 -9.95
N TYR A 5 12.32 -15.42 -8.67
CA TYR A 5 11.47 -14.38 -8.05
C TYR A 5 12.22 -13.11 -7.63
N LEU A 6 13.55 -13.09 -7.74
CA LEU A 6 14.37 -11.91 -7.47
C LEU A 6 14.49 -10.97 -8.68
N ASN A 7 14.18 -11.45 -9.88
CA ASN A 7 14.37 -10.69 -11.12
C ASN A 7 13.07 -10.09 -11.70
N ASP A 8 11.90 -10.63 -11.33
CA ASP A 8 10.60 -10.21 -11.88
C ASP A 8 9.85 -9.17 -11.02
N GLY A 9 10.59 -8.33 -10.31
CA GLY A 9 10.02 -7.20 -9.59
C GLY A 9 10.40 -5.87 -10.24
N PRO A 10 9.62 -5.31 -11.18
CA PRO A 10 9.76 -3.91 -11.63
C PRO A 10 9.49 -2.88 -10.52
N ARG A 11 9.57 -3.28 -9.24
CA ARG A 11 9.29 -2.48 -8.04
C ARG A 11 10.46 -2.40 -7.07
N SER A 12 11.38 -3.38 -6.99
CA SER A 12 12.52 -3.30 -6.06
C SER A 12 13.50 -2.21 -6.47
N ALA A 13 13.90 -2.18 -7.75
CA ALA A 13 14.70 -1.10 -8.33
C ALA A 13 13.99 0.27 -8.21
N GLY A 14 12.67 0.28 -8.42
CA GLY A 14 11.87 1.51 -8.30
C GLY A 14 11.81 2.09 -6.89
N VAL A 15 11.83 1.26 -5.82
CA VAL A 15 11.87 1.79 -4.44
C VAL A 15 13.17 2.56 -4.18
N TYR A 16 14.29 2.08 -4.72
CA TYR A 16 15.58 2.75 -4.56
C TYR A 16 15.64 4.08 -5.33
N GLU A 17 15.21 4.08 -6.60
CA GLU A 17 15.12 5.30 -7.41
C GLU A 17 14.24 6.37 -6.76
N ASP A 18 13.14 5.94 -6.14
CA ASP A 18 12.15 6.82 -5.54
C ASP A 18 12.42 7.08 -4.03
N LEU A 19 13.56 6.64 -3.48
CA LEU A 19 13.82 6.63 -2.03
C LEU A 19 13.73 8.03 -1.41
N ASP A 20 14.37 9.02 -2.04
CA ASP A 20 14.35 10.41 -1.54
C ASP A 20 12.94 11.00 -1.60
N PHE A 21 12.19 10.68 -2.66
CA PHE A 21 10.80 11.07 -2.78
C PHE A 21 9.96 10.45 -1.66
N ILE A 22 10.11 9.15 -1.42
CA ILE A 22 9.39 8.40 -0.37
C ILE A 22 9.71 8.98 1.00
N LYS A 23 10.99 9.26 1.31
CA LYS A 23 11.38 9.86 2.59
C LYS A 23 10.77 11.24 2.79
N LYS A 24 10.68 12.05 1.73
CA LYS A 24 10.11 13.40 1.81
C LYS A 24 8.58 13.43 1.85
N LYS A 25 7.90 12.57 1.07
CA LYS A 25 6.45 12.62 0.85
C LYS A 25 5.66 11.51 1.53
N LEU A 26 6.33 10.49 2.06
CA LEU A 26 5.74 9.33 2.76
C LEU A 26 4.76 8.53 1.91
N HIS A 27 4.89 8.60 0.58
CA HIS A 27 4.15 7.79 -0.37
C HIS A 27 4.97 7.53 -1.62
N TYR A 28 4.61 6.50 -2.38
CA TYR A 28 5.20 6.26 -3.70
C TYR A 28 4.84 7.37 -4.70
N PRO A 29 5.72 7.73 -5.64
CA PRO A 29 5.40 8.70 -6.68
C PRO A 29 4.30 8.15 -7.60
N LEU A 30 3.40 9.04 -8.02
CA LEU A 30 2.32 8.69 -8.93
C LEU A 30 2.87 8.55 -10.35
N ARG A 31 3.31 7.34 -10.73
CA ARG A 31 3.76 7.05 -12.10
C ARG A 31 2.57 6.97 -13.06
N ARG A 32 2.78 7.31 -14.34
CA ARG A 32 1.74 7.25 -15.40
C ARG A 32 1.06 5.87 -15.49
N ARG A 33 1.77 4.79 -15.18
CA ARG A 33 1.21 3.43 -15.11
C ARG A 33 0.09 3.26 -14.06
N LEU A 34 0.07 4.10 -13.02
CA LEU A 34 -0.99 4.10 -11.99
C LEU A 34 -2.23 4.89 -12.45
N LEU A 35 -2.09 5.80 -13.43
CA LEU A 35 -3.21 6.56 -13.98
C LEU A 35 -4.06 5.73 -14.94
N VAL A 36 -3.45 4.78 -15.66
CA VAL A 36 -4.16 3.92 -16.63
C VAL A 36 -5.35 3.17 -16.02
N PRO A 37 -5.19 2.39 -14.92
CA PRO A 37 -6.33 1.73 -14.31
C PRO A 37 -7.36 2.75 -13.79
N LEU A 38 -6.92 3.88 -13.23
CA LEU A 38 -7.82 4.92 -12.73
C LEU A 38 -8.69 5.52 -13.84
N LEU A 39 -8.10 5.82 -15.00
CA LEU A 39 -8.83 6.25 -16.19
C LEU A 39 -9.78 5.16 -16.72
N ALA A 40 -9.36 3.90 -16.69
CA ALA A 40 -10.21 2.77 -17.08
C ALA A 40 -11.45 2.60 -16.18
N TRP A 41 -11.43 3.09 -14.94
CA TRP A 41 -12.60 3.15 -14.06
C TRP A 41 -13.46 4.39 -14.28
N ILE A 42 -12.85 5.55 -14.54
CA ILE A 42 -13.56 6.83 -14.69
C ILE A 42 -14.34 6.87 -16.01
N VAL A 43 -13.77 6.42 -17.12
CA VAL A 43 -14.42 6.52 -18.44
C VAL A 43 -15.76 5.75 -18.50
N PRO A 44 -15.85 4.49 -18.07
CA PRO A 44 -17.13 3.77 -18.03
C PRO A 44 -18.14 4.42 -17.08
N LEU A 45 -17.66 4.97 -15.96
CA LEU A 45 -18.51 5.65 -14.98
C LEU A 45 -19.12 6.93 -15.58
N LEU A 46 -18.33 7.74 -16.29
CA LEU A 46 -18.83 8.91 -17.01
C LEU A 46 -19.81 8.52 -18.13
N ALA A 47 -19.51 7.45 -18.89
CA ALA A 47 -20.41 6.93 -19.92
C ALA A 47 -21.74 6.47 -19.32
N LEU A 48 -21.71 5.80 -18.17
CA LEU A 48 -22.89 5.36 -17.45
C LEU A 48 -23.74 6.55 -16.97
N TYR A 49 -23.11 7.59 -16.41
CA TYR A 49 -23.81 8.83 -16.03
C TYR A 49 -24.43 9.53 -17.23
N GLY A 50 -23.68 9.67 -18.33
CA GLY A 50 -24.18 10.28 -19.56
C GLY A 50 -25.38 9.53 -20.12
N PHE A 51 -25.32 8.20 -20.14
CA PHE A 51 -26.43 7.36 -20.57
C PHE A 51 -27.65 7.51 -19.65
N SER A 52 -27.46 7.48 -18.33
CA SER A 52 -28.54 7.70 -17.35
C SER A 52 -29.20 9.06 -17.53
N LEU A 53 -28.42 10.14 -17.67
CA LEU A 53 -28.95 11.50 -17.86
C LEU A 53 -29.72 11.63 -19.18
N ALA A 54 -29.17 11.11 -20.28
CA ALA A 54 -29.84 11.12 -21.59
C ALA A 54 -31.20 10.39 -21.53
N ARG A 55 -31.29 9.27 -20.80
CA ARG A 55 -32.54 8.54 -20.62
C ARG A 55 -33.54 9.26 -19.72
N ILE A 56 -33.09 9.91 -18.66
CA ILE A 56 -33.95 10.69 -17.76
C ILE A 56 -34.57 11.88 -18.50
N TRP A 57 -33.78 12.57 -19.33
CA TRP A 57 -34.26 13.73 -20.11
C TRP A 57 -35.13 13.33 -21.31
N GLY A 58 -34.89 12.16 -21.91
CA GLY A 58 -35.67 11.66 -23.04
C GLY A 58 -37.01 11.00 -22.67
N ALA A 59 -37.25 10.73 -21.39
CA ALA A 59 -38.52 10.16 -20.94
C ALA A 59 -39.58 11.27 -20.83
N GLY A 60 -40.75 11.08 -21.44
CA GLY A 60 -41.86 12.05 -21.40
C GLY A 60 -42.68 12.04 -20.11
N ASP A 61 -42.74 10.90 -19.41
CA ASP A 61 -43.62 10.74 -18.23
C ASP A 61 -42.83 10.78 -16.90
N PRO A 62 -42.97 11.83 -16.07
CA PRO A 62 -42.27 11.98 -14.80
C PRO A 62 -42.67 10.98 -13.71
N ALA A 63 -43.79 10.26 -13.86
CA ALA A 63 -44.25 9.28 -12.89
C ALA A 63 -43.54 7.91 -13.01
N ASP A 64 -42.75 7.69 -14.08
CA ASP A 64 -42.10 6.41 -14.32
C ASP A 64 -41.03 6.10 -13.27
N HIS A 65 -41.31 5.10 -12.42
CA HIS A 65 -40.42 4.60 -11.38
C HIS A 65 -39.08 4.10 -11.94
N ARG A 66 -38.98 3.80 -13.25
CA ARG A 66 -37.71 3.46 -13.92
C ARG A 66 -36.68 4.59 -13.84
N ARG A 67 -37.11 5.86 -13.76
CA ARG A 67 -36.21 7.02 -13.60
C ARG A 67 -35.43 6.96 -12.29
N TYR A 68 -36.05 6.47 -11.22
CA TYR A 68 -35.40 6.33 -9.91
C TYR A 68 -34.23 5.35 -9.97
N TYR A 69 -34.44 4.16 -10.55
CA TYR A 69 -33.39 3.15 -10.71
C TYR A 69 -32.23 3.64 -11.61
N MET A 70 -32.53 4.45 -12.64
CA MET A 70 -31.52 5.02 -13.52
C MET A 70 -30.60 6.04 -12.83
N GLY A 71 -31.07 6.73 -11.78
CA GLY A 71 -30.24 7.60 -10.95
C GLY A 71 -29.49 6.86 -9.85
N VAL A 72 -30.10 5.82 -9.27
CA VAL A 72 -29.51 5.08 -8.14
C VAL A 72 -28.34 4.18 -8.58
N LEU A 73 -28.43 3.52 -9.73
CA LEU A 73 -27.38 2.62 -10.22
C LEU A 73 -26.00 3.29 -10.40
N PRO A 74 -25.86 4.45 -11.10
CA PRO A 74 -24.59 5.14 -11.20
C PRO A 74 -24.09 5.65 -9.84
N LEU A 75 -24.98 6.02 -8.92
CA LEU A 75 -24.61 6.41 -7.56
C LEU A 75 -23.96 5.24 -6.80
N ILE A 76 -24.55 4.04 -6.84
CA ILE A 76 -23.98 2.83 -6.23
C ILE A 76 -22.60 2.54 -6.83
N PHE A 77 -22.49 2.59 -8.16
CA PHE A 77 -21.21 2.35 -8.83
C PHE A 77 -20.15 3.38 -8.41
N THR A 78 -20.53 4.65 -8.26
CA THR A 78 -19.66 5.73 -7.76
C THR A 78 -19.14 5.44 -6.36
N ILE A 79 -20.01 5.00 -5.44
CA ILE A 79 -19.63 4.66 -4.07
C ILE A 79 -18.61 3.51 -4.06
N ILE A 80 -18.84 2.47 -4.87
CA ILE A 80 -17.92 1.33 -5.00
C ILE A 80 -16.56 1.78 -5.55
N THR A 81 -16.56 2.60 -6.61
CA THR A 81 -15.33 3.15 -7.20
C THR A 81 -14.56 4.02 -6.20
N LEU A 82 -15.23 4.94 -5.49
CA LEU A 82 -14.60 5.79 -4.48
C LEU A 82 -14.02 4.97 -3.32
N ALA A 83 -14.75 3.95 -2.85
CA ALA A 83 -14.24 3.04 -1.82
C ALA A 83 -12.97 2.31 -2.29
N GLY A 84 -12.97 1.83 -3.54
CA GLY A 84 -11.80 1.21 -4.18
C GLY A 84 -10.61 2.14 -4.29
N LEU A 85 -10.82 3.37 -4.78
CA LEU A 85 -9.78 4.40 -4.88
C LEU A 85 -9.20 4.77 -3.51
N SER A 86 -10.04 4.92 -2.48
CA SER A 86 -9.56 5.25 -1.13
C SER A 86 -8.68 4.14 -0.56
N ARG A 87 -9.08 2.87 -0.74
CA ARG A 87 -8.30 1.71 -0.32
C ARG A 87 -6.99 1.63 -1.08
N TYR A 88 -7.02 1.88 -2.38
CA TYR A 88 -5.81 1.92 -3.20
C TYR A 88 -4.85 3.02 -2.75
N GLY A 89 -5.33 4.24 -2.56
CA GLY A 89 -4.53 5.36 -2.05
C GLY A 89 -3.89 5.07 -0.69
N ALA A 90 -4.60 4.35 0.19
CA ALA A 90 -4.05 3.92 1.47
C ALA A 90 -2.85 2.96 1.33
N THR A 91 -2.77 2.15 0.26
CA THR A 91 -1.62 1.26 0.01
C THR A 91 -0.37 2.00 -0.47
N LEU A 92 -0.52 3.21 -1.01
CA LEU A 92 0.63 4.00 -1.46
C LEU A 92 1.37 4.68 -0.30
N ARG A 93 0.73 4.83 0.86
CA ARG A 93 1.26 5.57 2.01
C ARG A 93 2.12 4.67 2.89
N PHE A 94 3.26 5.19 3.31
CA PHE A 94 4.11 4.56 4.32
C PHE A 94 3.59 4.90 5.72
N ALA A 95 3.43 3.87 6.56
CA ALA A 95 3.32 4.06 7.99
C ALA A 95 4.68 4.52 8.53
N THR A 96 4.65 5.47 9.46
CA THR A 96 5.86 6.04 10.06
C THR A 96 5.93 5.63 11.52
N LEU A 97 7.04 5.02 11.92
CA LEU A 97 7.35 4.67 13.30
C LEU A 97 8.50 5.53 13.78
N TYR A 98 8.23 6.50 14.65
CA TYR A 98 9.26 7.37 15.21
C TYR A 98 10.10 6.61 16.22
N THR A 99 11.42 6.66 16.06
CA THR A 99 12.40 5.97 16.92
C THR A 99 13.33 6.96 17.63
N GLY A 100 13.58 8.15 17.06
CA GLY A 100 14.60 9.08 17.55
C GLY A 100 16.04 8.59 17.34
N LEU A 101 16.21 7.43 16.70
CA LEU A 101 17.51 6.83 16.44
C LEU A 101 18.11 7.37 15.15
N ASP A 102 19.45 7.43 15.10
CA ASP A 102 20.14 7.65 13.83
C ASP A 102 19.84 6.52 12.83
N ARG A 103 20.17 6.74 11.57
CA ARG A 103 19.91 5.80 10.48
C ARG A 103 20.58 4.44 10.71
N ARG A 104 21.82 4.43 11.20
CA ARG A 104 22.61 3.21 11.41
C ARG A 104 22.00 2.34 12.51
N ARG A 105 21.64 2.95 13.64
CA ARG A 105 20.95 2.28 14.76
C ARG A 105 19.57 1.79 14.35
N SER A 106 18.82 2.57 13.57
CA SER A 106 17.53 2.15 13.02
C SER A 106 17.69 0.90 12.15
N ARG A 107 18.73 0.85 11.31
CA ARG A 107 19.07 -0.32 10.48
C ARG A 107 19.42 -1.55 11.33
N GLU A 108 20.25 -1.38 12.35
CA GLU A 108 20.62 -2.45 13.29
C GLU A 108 19.39 -2.97 14.07
N LEU A 109 18.52 -2.08 14.52
CA LEU A 109 17.26 -2.42 15.19
C LEU A 109 16.33 -3.22 14.28
N ILE A 110 16.13 -2.79 13.04
CA ILE A 110 15.31 -3.52 12.07
C ILE A 110 15.92 -4.91 11.83
N ALA A 111 17.23 -5.00 11.59
CA ALA A 111 17.89 -6.28 11.36
C ALA A 111 17.76 -7.23 12.56
N ALA A 112 17.91 -6.73 13.78
CA ALA A 112 17.73 -7.51 15.01
C ALA A 112 16.28 -7.99 15.16
N PHE A 113 15.31 -7.09 14.96
CA PHE A 113 13.88 -7.42 14.99
C PHE A 113 13.54 -8.51 13.97
N LEU A 114 13.98 -8.38 12.72
CA LEU A 114 13.67 -9.34 11.67
C LEU A 114 14.31 -10.71 11.90
N ARG A 115 15.53 -10.74 12.48
CA ARG A 115 16.16 -11.99 12.93
C ARG A 115 15.35 -12.65 14.05
N ALA A 116 14.87 -11.86 15.02
CA ALA A 116 14.04 -12.38 16.11
C ALA A 116 12.70 -12.95 15.62
N GLN A 117 12.13 -12.38 14.56
CA GLN A 117 10.91 -12.90 13.92
C GLN A 117 11.16 -14.12 12.99
N GLN A 118 12.43 -14.55 12.82
CA GLN A 118 12.82 -15.67 11.95
C GLN A 118 12.34 -15.52 10.49
N VAL A 119 12.30 -14.28 9.99
CA VAL A 119 11.78 -14.00 8.65
C VAL A 119 12.91 -13.93 7.63
N ALA A 120 12.67 -14.44 6.42
CA ALA A 120 13.60 -14.26 5.30
C ALA A 120 13.62 -12.79 4.85
N VAL A 121 14.78 -12.15 5.00
CA VAL A 121 14.97 -10.74 4.66
C VAL A 121 15.82 -10.60 3.41
N ILE A 122 15.34 -9.78 2.48
CA ILE A 122 16.07 -9.37 1.29
C ILE A 122 16.47 -7.90 1.50
N THR A 123 17.77 -7.62 1.55
CA THR A 123 18.27 -6.25 1.60
C THR A 123 18.49 -5.75 0.17
N HIS A 124 18.15 -4.50 -0.12
CA HIS A 124 18.36 -3.95 -1.46
C HIS A 124 19.87 -3.84 -1.76
N PRO A 125 20.37 -4.29 -2.93
CA PRO A 125 21.81 -4.32 -3.22
C PRO A 125 22.44 -2.93 -3.26
N MET A 126 21.68 -1.91 -3.68
CA MET A 126 22.18 -0.53 -3.78
C MET A 126 21.97 0.29 -2.49
N SER A 127 21.19 -0.22 -1.52
CA SER A 127 20.93 0.51 -0.28
C SER A 127 20.69 -0.45 0.88
N GLY A 128 21.60 -0.43 1.85
CA GLY A 128 21.46 -1.17 3.11
C GLY A 128 20.36 -0.65 4.03
N ASP A 129 19.65 0.41 3.65
CA ASP A 129 18.56 1.00 4.44
C ASP A 129 17.21 0.37 4.11
N ILE A 130 17.11 -0.37 3.01
CA ILE A 130 15.86 -0.95 2.52
C ILE A 130 15.84 -2.46 2.78
N PHE A 131 14.87 -2.89 3.59
CA PHE A 131 14.61 -4.29 3.89
C PHE A 131 13.30 -4.71 3.26
N GLN A 132 13.29 -5.89 2.65
CA GLN A 132 12.10 -6.47 2.04
C GLN A 132 11.83 -7.85 2.62
N ILE A 133 10.56 -8.14 2.87
CA ILE A 133 10.08 -9.45 3.30
C ILE A 133 9.00 -9.85 2.31
N VAL A 134 9.09 -11.08 1.81
CA VAL A 134 8.06 -11.68 0.97
C VAL A 134 7.26 -12.65 1.83
N SER A 135 5.95 -12.44 1.94
CA SER A 135 5.06 -13.33 2.67
C SER A 135 4.94 -14.69 2.00
N THR A 136 4.43 -15.66 2.74
CA THR A 136 3.86 -16.87 2.14
C THR A 136 2.67 -16.50 1.23
N PRO A 137 2.38 -17.31 0.21
CA PRO A 137 1.23 -17.10 -0.67
C PRO A 137 -0.09 -17.01 0.11
N VAL A 138 -0.93 -16.03 -0.23
CA VAL A 138 -2.18 -15.77 0.49
C VAL A 138 -3.38 -16.51 -0.13
N SER A 139 -3.25 -17.05 -1.35
CA SER A 139 -4.34 -17.78 -2.03
C SER A 139 -3.81 -18.96 -2.85
N SER A 140 -4.50 -20.09 -2.77
CA SER A 140 -4.30 -21.25 -3.66
C SER A 140 -5.16 -21.21 -4.94
N ARG A 141 -6.18 -20.33 -5.01
CA ARG A 141 -7.23 -20.37 -6.04
C ARG A 141 -7.10 -19.35 -7.16
N SER A 142 -6.48 -18.18 -6.93
CA SER A 142 -6.45 -17.06 -7.89
C SER A 142 -5.04 -16.60 -8.25
N GLY A 143 -4.05 -17.49 -8.15
CA GLY A 143 -2.64 -17.19 -8.40
C GLY A 143 -1.85 -16.88 -7.14
N ASP A 144 -0.53 -17.01 -7.26
CA ASP A 144 0.48 -16.91 -6.20
C ASP A 144 0.66 -15.44 -5.75
N MET A 145 -0.40 -14.87 -5.15
CA MET A 145 -0.36 -13.51 -4.63
C MET A 145 0.39 -13.49 -3.29
N ARG A 146 1.45 -12.69 -3.24
CA ARG A 146 2.34 -12.55 -2.07
C ARG A 146 2.37 -11.11 -1.60
N GLU A 147 2.25 -10.89 -0.30
CA GLU A 147 2.45 -9.58 0.31
C GLU A 147 3.95 -9.32 0.47
N VAL A 148 4.44 -8.25 -0.14
CA VAL A 148 5.81 -7.77 0.01
C VAL A 148 5.79 -6.61 0.98
N LEU A 149 6.41 -6.79 2.15
CA LEU A 149 6.62 -5.75 3.14
C LEU A 149 7.95 -5.06 2.86
N VAL A 150 7.95 -3.74 2.87
CA VAL A 150 9.12 -2.88 2.70
C VAL A 150 9.31 -2.07 3.97
N LEU A 151 10.47 -2.24 4.60
CA LEU A 151 10.93 -1.39 5.70
C LEU A 151 12.08 -0.52 5.21
N ILE A 152 12.05 0.76 5.56
CA ILE A 152 13.12 1.71 5.23
C ILE A 152 13.61 2.32 6.53
N ALA A 153 14.91 2.15 6.81
CA ALA A 153 15.59 2.87 7.87
C ALA A 153 15.79 4.33 7.42
N ASP A 154 15.22 5.26 8.17
CA ASP A 154 15.40 6.69 7.97
C ASP A 154 15.93 7.32 9.26
N GLU A 155 16.34 8.58 9.19
CA GLU A 155 16.81 9.29 10.38
C GLU A 155 15.62 9.62 11.30
N GLY A 156 15.72 9.19 12.57
CA GLY A 156 14.69 9.40 13.60
C GLY A 156 13.42 8.58 13.44
N ARG A 157 13.28 7.77 12.38
CA ARG A 157 12.06 7.02 12.09
C ARG A 157 12.30 5.82 11.17
N ILE A 158 11.35 4.89 11.19
CA ILE A 158 11.29 3.74 10.30
C ILE A 158 10.02 3.89 9.45
N LEU A 159 10.17 3.76 8.13
CA LEU A 159 9.04 3.76 7.20
C LEU A 159 8.65 2.33 6.88
N LEU A 160 7.36 2.04 6.91
CA LEU A 160 6.80 0.71 6.68
C LEU A 160 5.69 0.78 5.63
N ASN A 161 5.79 0.00 4.58
CA ASN A 161 4.69 -0.19 3.63
C ASN A 161 4.61 -1.65 3.20
N SER A 162 3.46 -2.09 2.69
CA SER A 162 3.35 -3.35 1.99
C SER A 162 2.56 -3.21 0.69
N HIS A 163 2.89 -4.06 -0.27
CA HIS A 163 2.18 -4.17 -1.52
C HIS A 163 2.07 -5.63 -1.92
N PHE A 164 1.06 -5.97 -2.71
CA PHE A 164 0.93 -7.33 -3.24
C PHE A 164 1.66 -7.45 -4.57
N ALA A 165 2.51 -8.47 -4.69
CA ALA A 165 3.08 -8.92 -5.96
C ALA A 165 2.01 -9.67 -6.77
N ASN A 166 2.10 -9.59 -8.10
CA ASN A 166 1.19 -10.26 -9.05
C ASN A 166 -0.29 -9.85 -8.98
N ASN A 167 -0.62 -8.65 -8.50
CA ASN A 167 -2.01 -8.17 -8.54
C ASN A 167 -2.39 -7.59 -9.92
N THR A 168 -2.84 -8.45 -10.83
CA THR A 168 -3.62 -8.05 -11.99
C THR A 168 -5.10 -8.00 -11.59
N LEU A 169 -5.60 -6.79 -11.34
CA LEU A 169 -7.04 -6.46 -11.31
C LEU A 169 -7.90 -6.96 -10.13
N MET A 170 -7.38 -7.69 -9.13
CA MET A 170 -8.18 -8.12 -7.99
C MET A 170 -8.23 -7.11 -6.84
N MET A 171 -9.35 -7.12 -6.10
CA MET A 171 -9.50 -6.38 -4.84
C MET A 171 -8.30 -6.67 -3.94
N VAL A 172 -7.52 -5.65 -3.63
CA VAL A 172 -6.32 -5.78 -2.81
C VAL A 172 -6.72 -6.39 -1.46
N PRO A 173 -6.20 -7.58 -1.10
CA PRO A 173 -6.53 -8.18 0.19
C PRO A 173 -6.04 -7.27 1.33
N PRO A 174 -6.64 -7.40 2.53
CA PRO A 174 -6.16 -6.64 3.68
C PRO A 174 -4.69 -6.96 3.94
N ALA A 175 -3.86 -5.91 4.09
CA ALA A 175 -2.44 -5.99 4.43
C ALA A 175 -2.22 -6.50 5.87
N ARG A 176 -2.50 -7.80 6.08
CA ARG A 176 -2.45 -8.46 7.39
C ARG A 176 -1.02 -8.54 7.89
N LEU A 177 -0.06 -8.88 7.02
CA LEU A 177 1.36 -8.95 7.40
C LEU A 177 1.86 -7.58 7.82
N ARG A 178 1.57 -6.52 7.06
CA ARG A 178 1.95 -5.16 7.43
C ARG A 178 1.46 -4.76 8.80
N ARG A 179 0.18 -4.94 9.09
CA ARG A 179 -0.40 -4.57 10.40
C ARG A 179 0.21 -5.37 11.55
N HIS A 180 0.43 -6.67 11.34
CA HIS A 180 1.05 -7.52 12.34
C HIS A 180 2.50 -7.07 12.62
N MET A 181 3.30 -6.90 11.57
CA MET A 181 4.70 -6.49 11.67
C MET A 181 4.85 -5.06 12.21
N GLU A 182 3.95 -4.14 11.84
CA GLU A 182 3.90 -2.79 12.40
C GLU A 182 3.71 -2.82 13.92
N LYS A 183 2.74 -3.62 14.40
CA LYS A 183 2.47 -3.76 15.84
C LYS A 183 3.63 -4.44 16.57
N ALA A 184 4.17 -5.51 16.00
CA ALA A 184 5.29 -6.24 16.57
C ALA A 184 6.55 -5.37 16.65
N LEU A 185 6.90 -4.65 15.58
CA LEU A 185 8.03 -3.74 15.55
C LEU A 185 7.84 -2.57 16.53
N LYS A 186 6.62 -2.02 16.62
CA LYS A 186 6.31 -0.95 17.59
C LYS A 186 6.51 -1.42 19.03
N ASN A 187 6.07 -2.63 19.36
CA ASN A 187 6.31 -3.22 20.68
C ASN A 187 7.81 -3.47 20.90
N TRP A 188 8.50 -4.04 19.91
CA TRP A 188 9.94 -4.28 19.97
C TRP A 188 10.74 -2.99 20.25
N ILE A 189 10.44 -1.90 19.55
CA ILE A 189 11.10 -0.60 19.76
C ILE A 189 10.84 -0.09 21.18
N ARG A 190 9.61 -0.22 21.68
CA ARG A 190 9.26 0.21 23.04
C ARG A 190 10.00 -0.57 24.11
N ASP A 191 10.15 -1.87 23.90
CA ASP A 191 10.75 -2.78 24.87
C ASP A 191 12.29 -2.73 24.80
N ALA A 192 12.86 -2.47 23.61
CA ALA A 192 14.30 -2.35 23.37
C ALA A 192 14.89 -0.96 23.70
N SER A 193 14.07 0.03 24.04
CA SER A 193 14.55 1.42 24.24
C SER A 193 13.86 2.11 25.43
N PRO A 194 14.34 1.88 26.67
CA PRO A 194 13.93 2.71 27.82
C PRO A 194 14.33 4.18 27.63
N GLU A 195 15.42 4.48 26.91
CA GLU A 195 15.87 5.85 26.61
C GLU A 195 14.87 6.66 25.76
N VAL A 196 14.12 6.01 24.86
CA VAL A 196 13.11 6.66 24.01
C VAL A 196 11.87 7.08 24.83
N GLN A 197 11.62 6.44 25.98
CA GLN A 197 10.50 6.81 26.86
C GLN A 197 10.79 8.12 27.62
N HIS A 198 12.04 8.40 28.00
CA HIS A 198 12.40 9.64 28.69
C HIS A 198 12.33 10.89 27.78
N GLN A 199 12.49 10.72 26.47
CA GLN A 199 12.37 11.82 25.51
C GLN A 199 10.92 12.25 25.23
N LYS A 200 9.95 11.39 25.52
CA LYS A 200 8.51 11.69 25.38
C LYS A 200 7.89 12.38 26.59
N LEU A 201 8.58 12.36 27.73
CA LEU A 201 8.17 13.04 28.98
C LEU A 201 8.80 14.42 29.14
N SER A 202 9.63 14.85 28.19
CA SER A 202 10.33 16.15 28.18
C SER A 202 9.83 17.11 27.10
N ARG A 203 8.71 16.79 26.45
CA ARG A 203 7.95 17.67 25.54
C ARG A 203 6.49 17.70 25.97
#